data_AF-J9VYE1-F1
#
_entry.id   AF-J9VYE1-F1
#
_cell.length_a   1.000
_cell.length_b   1.000
_cell.length_c   1.000
_cell.angle_alpha   90.00
_cell.angle_beta   90.00
_cell.angle_gamma   90.00
#
_symmetry.space_group_name_H-M   'P 1'
#
loop_
_entity.id
_entity.type
_entity.pdbx_description
1 polymer ?
#
loop_
_entity_poly.entity_id
_entity_poly.type
_entity_poly.pdbx_seq_one_letter_code
_entity_poly.pdbx_strand_id
1 'polypeptide(L)'
;MKANKFAKTMLLAFSITGVLLGGAVGAHAATAGTNSQPIAQTSVVSAAQGAWKPVYSSMLGKPYKHKVIKYSPTGWGDFEGGDRKAYFSSDKHIQYRYIKKSRTMIYRYNNHDKALRSKYNYQKIVLRHGHKTPEYSYYYKLGKQKWVYTVTYKFWLVKPVKY
;
A
#
# COMPACT_ATOMS: atom_id res chain seq x y z
N MET A 1 22.59 22.10 30.36
CA MET A 1 21.16 22.40 30.60
C MET A 1 20.49 22.47 29.23
N LYS A 2 19.42 21.79 28.82
CA LYS A 2 18.31 21.05 29.45
C LYS A 2 17.84 19.97 28.45
N ALA A 3 17.40 18.83 28.98
CA ALA A 3 16.75 17.72 28.27
C ALA A 3 15.25 17.98 28.05
N ASN A 4 14.62 17.27 27.09
CA ASN A 4 13.39 16.46 27.29
C ASN A 4 12.85 15.90 25.95
N LYS A 5 12.83 14.57 25.78
CA LYS A 5 11.75 13.60 26.09
C LYS A 5 10.64 13.60 25.04
N PHE A 6 10.46 12.46 24.36
CA PHE A 6 9.22 11.68 24.46
C PHE A 6 9.42 10.27 23.87
N ALA A 7 9.43 9.28 24.75
CA ALA A 7 9.26 7.87 24.43
C ALA A 7 7.80 7.60 24.05
N LYS A 8 7.55 6.63 23.17
CA LYS A 8 6.24 5.95 23.06
C LYS A 8 6.43 4.45 22.78
N THR A 9 6.49 3.71 23.88
CA THR A 9 6.13 2.29 23.96
C THR A 9 4.61 2.19 23.79
N MET A 10 4.13 1.31 22.90
CA MET A 10 2.75 0.81 22.98
C MET A 10 2.78 -0.71 22.90
N LEU A 11 2.56 -1.31 24.07
CA LEU A 11 2.08 -2.68 24.26
C LEU A 11 0.56 -2.63 24.04
N LEU A 12 0.01 -3.58 23.28
CA LEU A 12 -1.42 -3.81 23.24
C LEU A 12 -1.68 -5.31 23.45
N ALA A 13 -2.02 -5.65 24.68
CA ALA A 13 -2.66 -6.92 25.02
C ALA A 13 -4.15 -6.65 25.10
N PHE A 14 -4.95 -7.40 24.34
CA PHE A 14 -6.37 -7.54 24.58
C PHE A 14 -6.72 -9.02 24.74
N SER A 15 -7.44 -9.23 25.83
CA SER A 15 -7.96 -10.42 26.47
C SER A 15 -8.98 -11.19 25.64
N ILE A 16 -9.04 -12.52 25.87
CA ILE A 16 -10.30 -13.27 25.76
C ILE A 16 -10.46 -14.12 27.01
N THR A 17 -11.41 -13.70 27.83
CA THR A 17 -12.01 -14.45 28.93
C THR A 17 -13.01 -15.43 28.32
N GLY A 18 -12.97 -16.68 28.75
CA GLY A 18 -13.95 -17.70 28.37
C GLY A 18 -13.88 -18.90 29.32
N VAL A 19 -14.50 -18.73 30.49
CA VAL A 19 -14.82 -19.83 31.41
C VAL A 19 -16.02 -20.59 30.84
N LEU A 20 -15.92 -21.92 30.74
CA LEU A 20 -17.07 -22.82 30.89
C LEU A 20 -16.57 -24.19 31.36
N LEU A 21 -16.82 -24.45 32.64
CA LEU A 21 -16.85 -25.79 33.25
C LEU A 21 -18.08 -26.55 32.75
N GLY A 22 -17.94 -27.84 32.48
CA GLY A 22 -19.04 -28.76 32.21
C GLY A 22 -18.50 -30.16 31.93
N GLY A 23 -18.73 -31.10 32.84
CA GLY A 23 -18.02 -32.37 32.90
C GLY A 23 -18.69 -33.58 32.23
N ALA A 24 -18.09 -34.73 32.55
CA ALA A 24 -18.56 -36.11 32.53
C ALA A 24 -18.53 -36.92 31.21
N VAL A 25 -17.54 -37.81 31.18
CA VAL A 25 -17.51 -39.24 30.77
C VAL A 25 -18.67 -39.80 29.92
N GLY A 26 -18.28 -40.42 28.81
CA GLY A 26 -19.07 -41.41 28.07
C GLY A 26 -18.23 -42.04 26.97
N ALA A 27 -17.64 -43.20 27.24
CA ALA A 27 -16.93 -44.00 26.24
C ALA A 27 -17.94 -44.80 25.42
N HIS A 28 -18.07 -44.52 24.11
CA HIS A 28 -18.63 -45.46 23.14
C HIS A 28 -17.84 -45.35 21.83
N ALA A 29 -17.33 -46.50 21.37
CA ALA A 29 -16.62 -46.67 20.12
C ALA A 29 -17.61 -46.92 18.98
N ALA A 30 -17.44 -46.24 17.84
CA ALA A 30 -17.85 -46.71 16.52
C ALA A 30 -17.26 -45.84 15.39
N THR A 31 -16.28 -46.43 14.70
CA THR A 31 -15.96 -46.40 13.26
C THR A 31 -16.41 -45.25 12.33
N ALA A 32 -15.41 -44.81 11.54
CA ALA A 32 -15.43 -44.18 10.21
C ALA A 32 -15.81 -42.69 10.10
N GLY A 33 -14.78 -41.87 9.85
CA GLY A 33 -14.94 -40.49 9.36
C GLY A 33 -13.59 -39.93 8.94
N THR A 34 -13.41 -39.72 7.63
CA THR A 34 -12.24 -39.13 6.98
C THR A 34 -11.80 -37.82 7.64
N ASN A 35 -10.59 -37.79 8.19
CA ASN A 35 -10.02 -36.60 8.81
C ASN A 35 -9.50 -35.62 7.74
N SER A 36 -10.41 -34.89 7.10
CA SER A 36 -10.07 -33.73 6.26
C SER A 36 -10.13 -32.47 7.13
N GLN A 37 -9.05 -32.21 7.87
CA GLN A 37 -8.81 -30.89 8.47
C GLN A 37 -8.64 -29.87 7.34
N PRO A 38 -9.38 -28.74 7.31
CA PRO A 38 -9.03 -27.66 6.40
C PRO A 38 -7.78 -26.98 6.96
N ILE A 39 -6.62 -27.38 6.44
CA ILE A 39 -5.40 -26.61 6.59
C ILE A 39 -5.72 -25.22 6.03
N ALA A 40 -5.71 -24.20 6.88
CA ALA A 40 -5.90 -22.82 6.48
C ALA A 40 -4.83 -22.48 5.44
N GLN A 41 -5.19 -22.63 4.16
CA GLN A 41 -4.36 -22.32 3.03
C GLN A 41 -4.26 -20.80 3.01
N THR A 42 -3.23 -20.30 3.70
CA THR A 42 -2.77 -18.93 3.55
C THR A 42 -2.34 -18.83 2.09
N SER A 43 -3.28 -18.46 1.24
CA SER A 43 -3.05 -18.21 -0.17
C SER A 43 -2.17 -16.97 -0.22
N VAL A 44 -0.86 -17.22 -0.20
CA VAL A 44 0.11 -16.25 -0.68
C VAL A 44 -0.19 -16.16 -2.17
N VAL A 45 -1.14 -15.29 -2.52
CA VAL A 45 -1.43 -14.94 -3.90
C VAL A 45 -0.18 -14.26 -4.40
N SER A 46 0.77 -15.06 -4.89
CA SER A 46 1.84 -14.60 -5.74
C SER A 46 1.17 -14.18 -7.05
N ALA A 47 0.56 -13.00 -7.03
CA ALA A 47 0.10 -12.35 -8.23
C ALA A 47 1.32 -12.20 -9.11
N ALA A 48 1.46 -13.06 -10.13
CA ALA A 48 2.54 -13.07 -11.11
C ALA A 48 2.99 -11.63 -11.34
N GLN A 49 4.17 -11.33 -10.82
CA GLN A 49 4.53 -9.96 -10.57
C GLN A 49 4.97 -9.35 -11.89
N GLY A 50 4.00 -8.74 -12.61
CA GLY A 50 4.23 -8.19 -13.95
C GLY A 50 5.53 -7.39 -14.05
N ALA A 51 6.24 -7.53 -15.17
CA ALA A 51 7.55 -6.93 -15.36
C ALA A 51 7.53 -5.41 -15.17
N TRP A 52 8.62 -4.87 -14.64
CA TRP A 52 8.83 -3.43 -14.53
C TRP A 52 9.05 -2.84 -15.93
N LYS A 53 8.27 -1.81 -16.27
CA LYS A 53 8.29 -1.13 -17.57
C LYS A 53 8.75 0.33 -17.39
N PRO A 54 9.42 0.94 -18.37
CA PRO A 54 9.75 2.37 -18.31
C PRO A 54 8.49 3.23 -18.26
N VAL A 55 8.51 4.31 -17.48
CA VAL A 55 7.37 5.24 -17.37
C VAL A 55 7.29 6.15 -18.59
N TYR A 56 6.05 6.39 -19.06
CA TYR A 56 5.76 7.40 -20.07
C TYR A 56 4.82 8.46 -19.51
N SER A 57 4.98 9.72 -19.95
CA SER A 57 4.21 10.87 -19.43
C SER A 57 2.70 10.78 -19.67
N SER A 58 2.26 10.00 -20.67
CA SER A 58 0.87 9.92 -21.10
C SER A 58 0.04 8.83 -20.43
N MET A 59 0.64 8.01 -19.55
CA MET A 59 0.01 6.79 -19.01
C MET A 59 -1.21 7.05 -18.13
N LEU A 60 -1.22 8.15 -17.38
CA LEU A 60 -2.32 8.51 -16.47
C LEU A 60 -3.41 9.37 -17.11
N GLY A 61 -3.35 9.54 -18.44
CA GLY A 61 -4.15 10.49 -19.19
C GLY A 61 -3.66 11.93 -19.03
N LYS A 62 -4.25 12.83 -19.81
CA LYS A 62 -3.95 14.28 -19.77
C LYS A 62 -5.05 14.98 -18.97
N PRO A 63 -4.83 15.37 -17.71
CA PRO A 63 -5.83 16.10 -16.94
C PRO A 63 -5.98 17.53 -17.45
N TYR A 64 -7.21 18.02 -17.56
CA TYR A 64 -7.50 19.44 -17.76
C TYR A 64 -8.09 20.10 -16.51
N LYS A 65 -8.57 19.28 -15.57
CA LYS A 65 -9.06 19.72 -14.27
C LYS A 65 -8.74 18.67 -13.23
N HIS A 66 -8.48 19.10 -12.00
CA HIS A 66 -8.39 18.23 -10.85
C HIS A 66 -9.00 18.90 -9.62
N LYS A 67 -9.36 18.09 -8.62
CA LYS A 67 -9.83 18.54 -7.31
C LYS A 67 -9.24 17.63 -6.24
N VAL A 68 -8.77 18.19 -5.13
CA VAL A 68 -8.44 17.39 -3.95
C VAL A 68 -9.73 16.94 -3.28
N ILE A 69 -9.85 15.63 -3.06
CA ILE A 69 -10.98 15.02 -2.34
C ILE A 69 -10.62 14.80 -0.89
N LYS A 70 -9.37 14.43 -0.61
CA LYS A 70 -8.90 14.13 0.74
C LYS A 70 -7.40 14.36 0.85
N TYR A 71 -6.99 15.13 1.85
CA TYR A 71 -5.59 15.21 2.27
C TYR A 71 -5.27 14.12 3.29
N SER A 72 -4.01 13.71 3.33
CA SER A 72 -3.48 12.97 4.46
C SER A 72 -3.33 13.92 5.65
N PRO A 73 -3.88 13.59 6.83
CA PRO A 73 -3.72 14.43 8.01
C PRO A 73 -2.26 14.49 8.51
N THR A 74 -1.43 13.53 8.11
CA THR A 74 -0.05 13.39 8.63
C THR A 74 1.02 13.28 7.56
N GLY A 75 0.68 12.89 6.33
CA GLY A 75 1.67 12.57 5.29
C GLY A 75 1.64 13.49 4.06
N TRP A 76 0.74 14.48 4.04
CA TRP A 76 0.65 15.40 2.90
C TRP A 76 1.72 16.49 2.96
N GLY A 77 1.88 17.14 4.12
CA GLY A 77 2.86 18.20 4.35
C GLY A 77 4.30 17.71 4.18
N ASP A 78 4.62 16.54 4.71
CA ASP A 78 5.96 15.94 4.58
C ASP A 78 6.29 15.59 3.12
N PHE A 79 5.31 15.03 2.40
CA PHE A 79 5.50 14.65 1.01
C PHE A 79 5.70 15.87 0.10
N GLU A 80 4.80 16.85 0.16
CA GLU A 80 4.88 18.05 -0.69
C GLU A 80 6.00 19.00 -0.24
N GLY A 81 6.27 19.08 1.06
CA GLY A 81 7.24 20.01 1.66
C GLY A 81 8.71 19.60 1.51
N GLY A 82 9.01 18.33 1.29
CA GLY A 82 10.41 17.88 1.18
C GLY A 82 10.60 16.55 0.45
N ASP A 83 9.84 15.51 0.83
CA ASP A 83 10.15 14.15 0.36
C ASP A 83 10.03 14.01 -1.16
N ARG A 84 9.05 14.68 -1.79
CA ARG A 84 8.87 14.63 -3.25
C ARG A 84 10.13 15.08 -3.98
N LYS A 85 10.74 16.20 -3.55
CA LYS A 85 11.95 16.74 -4.19
C LYS A 85 13.18 15.91 -3.84
N ALA A 86 13.29 15.46 -2.59
CA ALA A 86 14.46 14.71 -2.10
C ALA A 86 14.53 13.28 -2.66
N TYR A 87 13.39 12.59 -2.75
CA TYR A 87 13.35 11.13 -2.97
C TYR A 87 12.65 10.71 -4.27
N PHE A 88 11.94 11.62 -4.95
CA PHE A 88 11.10 11.29 -6.11
C PHE A 88 11.33 12.22 -7.33
N SER A 89 12.45 12.95 -7.37
CA SER A 89 12.77 13.91 -8.44
C SER A 89 13.50 13.31 -9.66
N SER A 90 13.93 12.05 -9.60
CA SER A 90 14.66 11.41 -10.70
C SER A 90 13.72 11.00 -11.84
N ASP A 91 13.95 11.48 -13.05
CA ASP A 91 13.17 11.22 -14.27
C ASP A 91 13.78 10.16 -15.19
N LYS A 92 15.11 10.00 -15.19
CA LYS A 92 15.82 9.21 -16.22
C LYS A 92 15.58 7.69 -16.17
N HIS A 93 15.10 7.14 -15.05
CA HIS A 93 14.98 5.68 -14.88
C HIS A 93 13.74 5.25 -14.08
N ILE A 94 12.69 6.07 -14.04
CA ILE A 94 11.46 5.68 -13.35
C ILE A 94 10.87 4.47 -14.09
N GLN A 95 10.55 3.43 -13.32
CA GLN A 95 9.86 2.28 -13.84
C GLN A 95 8.54 2.09 -13.10
N TYR A 96 7.54 1.57 -13.80
CA TYR A 96 6.27 1.24 -13.20
C TYR A 96 5.94 -0.24 -13.36
N ARG A 97 5.01 -0.66 -12.51
CA ARG A 97 4.27 -1.90 -12.68
C ARG A 97 2.81 -1.61 -12.43
N TYR A 98 1.95 -2.17 -13.28
CA TYR A 98 0.50 -2.11 -13.11
C TYR A 98 -0.04 -3.45 -12.59
N ILE A 99 -0.89 -3.39 -11.56
CA ILE A 99 -1.59 -4.53 -10.98
C ILE A 99 -3.07 -4.40 -11.36
N LYS A 100 -3.49 -5.13 -12.39
CA LYS A 100 -4.84 -5.05 -12.98
C LYS A 100 -5.94 -5.34 -11.95
N LYS A 101 -5.78 -6.40 -11.14
CA LYS A 101 -6.78 -6.84 -10.13
C LYS A 101 -7.15 -5.73 -9.14
N SER A 102 -6.17 -4.94 -8.69
CA SER A 102 -6.37 -3.87 -7.72
C SER A 102 -6.35 -2.47 -8.36
N ARG A 103 -6.29 -2.39 -9.69
CA ARG A 103 -6.12 -1.15 -10.47
C ARG A 103 -5.06 -0.23 -9.85
N THR A 104 -3.91 -0.80 -9.52
CA THR A 104 -2.84 -0.10 -8.79
C THR A 104 -1.61 0.04 -9.67
N MET A 105 -1.10 1.26 -9.80
CA MET A 105 0.20 1.52 -10.40
C MET A 105 1.24 1.76 -9.31
N ILE A 106 2.38 1.10 -9.42
CA ILE A 106 3.52 1.30 -8.52
C ILE A 106 4.67 1.80 -9.37
N TYR A 107 5.15 3.00 -9.07
CA TYR A 107 6.39 3.54 -9.58
C TYR A 107 7.53 3.20 -8.63
N ARG A 108 8.70 2.91 -9.19
CA ARG A 108 9.97 2.83 -8.46
C ARG A 108 10.93 3.88 -8.98
N TYR A 109 11.58 4.55 -8.05
CA TYR A 109 12.57 5.59 -8.25
C TYR A 109 13.89 5.10 -7.69
N ASN A 110 14.99 5.36 -8.37
CA ASN A 110 16.31 5.07 -7.81
C ASN A 110 16.47 5.88 -6.52
N ASN A 111 16.85 5.19 -5.45
CA ASN A 111 17.12 5.83 -4.18
C ASN A 111 18.59 6.27 -4.12
N HIS A 112 18.82 7.56 -3.91
CA HIS A 112 20.16 8.13 -3.78
C HIS A 112 20.62 8.22 -2.32
N ASP A 113 19.71 8.06 -1.36
CA ASP A 113 20.02 8.08 0.07
C ASP A 113 20.47 6.70 0.55
N LYS A 114 21.76 6.58 0.84
CA LYS A 114 22.39 5.34 1.31
C LYS A 114 21.93 4.94 2.72
N ALA A 115 21.49 5.89 3.55
CA ALA A 115 21.06 5.62 4.93
C ALA A 115 19.79 4.74 4.98
N LEU A 116 18.93 4.86 3.97
CA LEU A 116 17.70 4.07 3.85
C LEU A 116 17.94 2.58 3.51
N ARG A 117 19.19 2.19 3.19
CA ARG A 117 19.61 0.80 2.88
C ARG A 117 18.67 0.08 1.90
N SER A 118 18.22 0.82 0.88
CA SER A 118 17.34 0.32 -0.18
C SER A 118 17.77 0.90 -1.52
N LYS A 119 17.63 0.10 -2.59
CA LYS A 119 17.91 0.53 -3.96
C LYS A 119 16.85 1.48 -4.52
N TYR A 120 15.61 1.38 -4.04
CA TYR A 120 14.48 2.12 -4.60
C TYR A 120 13.60 2.74 -3.52
N ASN A 121 12.98 3.86 -3.90
CA ASN A 121 11.80 4.44 -3.27
C ASN A 121 10.60 4.21 -4.18
N TYR A 122 9.39 4.23 -3.61
CA TYR A 122 8.19 3.86 -4.36
C TYR A 122 7.06 4.86 -4.19
N GLN A 123 6.37 5.13 -5.29
CA GLN A 123 5.09 5.82 -5.28
C GLN A 123 4.02 4.84 -5.75
N LYS A 124 2.89 4.81 -5.06
CA LYS A 124 1.76 3.95 -5.39
C LYS A 124 0.54 4.82 -5.66
N ILE A 125 -0.12 4.53 -6.76
CA ILE A 125 -1.37 5.17 -7.17
C ILE A 125 -2.44 4.08 -7.23
N VAL A 126 -3.48 4.24 -6.44
CA VAL A 126 -4.67 3.39 -6.51
C VAL A 126 -5.72 4.11 -7.33
N LEU A 127 -6.08 3.51 -8.46
CA LEU A 127 -7.03 4.09 -9.41
C LEU A 127 -8.44 3.57 -9.10
N ARG A 128 -9.33 4.50 -8.79
CA ARG A 128 -10.75 4.25 -8.55
C ARG A 128 -11.59 5.04 -9.54
N HIS A 129 -12.88 4.71 -9.61
CA HIS A 129 -13.85 5.35 -10.51
C HIS A 129 -13.53 5.14 -12.01
N GLY A 130 -14.33 5.77 -12.88
CA GLY A 130 -14.31 5.57 -14.34
C GLY A 130 -13.05 6.09 -15.04
N HIS A 131 -13.00 5.98 -16.36
CA HIS A 131 -11.78 6.24 -17.15
C HIS A 131 -11.60 7.72 -17.57
N LYS A 132 -12.68 8.51 -17.58
CA LYS A 132 -12.64 9.96 -17.88
C LYS A 132 -12.56 10.83 -16.62
N THR A 133 -13.13 10.34 -15.52
CA THR A 133 -13.17 11.04 -14.22
C THR A 133 -12.63 10.18 -13.07
N PRO A 134 -11.39 9.68 -13.17
CA PRO A 134 -10.86 8.78 -12.17
C PRO A 134 -10.52 9.51 -10.87
N GLU A 135 -10.49 8.73 -9.79
CA GLU A 135 -9.93 9.16 -8.52
C GLU A 135 -8.63 8.41 -8.25
N TYR A 136 -7.56 9.17 -8.03
CA TYR A 136 -6.24 8.65 -7.78
C TYR A 136 -5.86 8.92 -6.33
N SER A 137 -5.68 7.84 -5.57
CA SER A 137 -5.16 7.92 -4.22
C SER A 137 -3.66 7.63 -4.24
N TYR A 138 -2.88 8.59 -3.78
CA TYR A 138 -1.43 8.57 -3.79
C TYR A 138 -0.88 8.12 -2.44
N TYR A 139 0.16 7.32 -2.52
CA TYR A 139 0.93 6.83 -1.39
C TYR A 139 2.41 6.84 -1.77
N TYR A 140 3.28 6.95 -0.77
CA TYR A 140 4.71 6.79 -0.96
C TYR A 140 5.31 5.84 0.07
N LYS A 141 6.51 5.36 -0.23
CA LYS A 141 7.31 4.51 0.64
C LYS A 141 8.79 4.78 0.37
N LEU A 142 9.52 5.14 1.43
CA LEU A 142 10.97 5.30 1.39
C LEU A 142 11.63 3.98 1.79
N GLY A 143 12.49 3.46 0.92
CA GLY A 143 13.16 2.18 1.12
C GLY A 143 12.25 1.05 1.62
N LYS A 144 12.51 0.55 2.83
CA LYS A 144 11.76 -0.57 3.46
C LYS A 144 10.61 -0.12 4.37
N GLN A 145 10.35 1.17 4.50
CA GLN A 145 9.31 1.71 5.38
C GLN A 145 7.88 1.25 4.98
N LYS A 146 6.89 1.62 5.80
CA LYS A 146 5.47 1.38 5.51
C LYS A 146 4.98 2.37 4.44
N TRP A 147 3.89 2.01 3.76
CA TRP A 147 3.22 2.94 2.84
C TRP A 147 2.55 4.06 3.62
N VAL A 148 2.81 5.30 3.22
CA VAL A 148 2.18 6.49 3.79
C VAL A 148 1.22 7.07 2.76
N TYR A 149 -0.03 7.31 3.17
CA TYR A 149 -1.02 7.99 2.34
C TYR A 149 -0.71 9.49 2.26
N THR A 150 -0.89 10.10 1.09
CA THR A 150 -0.63 11.54 0.88
C THR A 150 -1.89 12.30 0.52
N VAL A 151 -2.56 11.91 -0.56
CA VAL A 151 -3.69 12.69 -1.10
C VAL A 151 -4.51 11.84 -2.06
N THR A 152 -5.81 12.14 -2.13
CA THR A 152 -6.70 11.66 -3.18
C THR A 152 -7.14 12.83 -4.02
N TYR A 153 -6.88 12.72 -5.33
CA TYR A 153 -7.37 13.65 -6.34
C TYR A 153 -8.48 13.02 -7.16
N LYS A 154 -9.46 13.82 -7.54
CA LYS A 154 -10.38 13.53 -8.64
C LYS A 154 -9.91 14.30 -9.87
N PHE A 155 -9.74 13.60 -10.98
CA PHE A 155 -9.31 14.19 -12.24
C PHE A 155 -10.47 14.25 -13.24
N TRP A 156 -10.40 15.20 -14.17
CA TRP A 156 -11.13 15.16 -15.43
C TRP A 156 -10.09 15.13 -16.55
N LEU A 157 -10.14 14.07 -17.35
CA LEU A 157 -9.13 13.79 -18.36
C LEU A 157 -9.65 14.13 -19.76
N VAL A 158 -8.80 14.75 -20.59
CA VAL A 158 -9.08 14.97 -22.02
C VAL A 158 -9.08 13.64 -22.77
N LYS A 159 -8.11 12.78 -22.44
CA LYS A 159 -7.99 11.42 -22.97
C LYS A 159 -8.06 10.43 -21.81
N PRO A 160 -8.81 9.33 -21.95
CA PRO A 160 -8.94 8.34 -20.89
C PRO A 160 -7.58 7.68 -20.59
N VAL A 161 -7.51 7.06 -19.42
CA VAL A 161 -6.33 6.29 -19.01
C VAL A 161 -6.12 5.09 -19.93
N LYS A 162 -4.90 4.91 -20.42
CA LYS A 162 -4.49 3.79 -21.29
C LYS A 162 -3.60 2.86 -20.47
N TYR A 163 -4.07 1.66 -20.16
CA TYR A 163 -3.30 0.62 -19.44
C TYR A 163 -2.87 -0.48 -20.39
#